data_AF-A0A821GGZ9-F1
#
_entry.id   AF-A0A821GGZ9-F1
#
_cell.length_a   1.000
_cell.length_b   1.000
_cell.length_c   1.000
_cell.angle_alpha   90.00
_cell.angle_beta   90.00
_cell.angle_gamma   90.00
#
_symmetry.space_group_name_H-M   'P 1'
#
loop_
_entity.id
_entity.type
_entity.pdbx_description
1 polymer ?
#
loop_
_entity_poly.entity_id
_entity_poly.type
_entity_poly.pdbx_seq_one_letter_code
_entity_poly.pdbx_strand_id
1 'polypeptide(L)' 'MKHPYIVSYVESFEDPTSLFIVMDYCDGGDLHTRIQAQHGALFNEELILD' A
#
# COMPACT_ATOMS: atom_id res chain seq x y z
N MET A 1 14.13 -4.78 -7.37
CA MET A 1 12.95 -4.50 -8.24
C MET A 1 12.61 -3.03 -8.04
N LYS A 2 12.47 -2.21 -9.07
CA LYS A 2 12.14 -0.77 -8.94
C LYS A 2 11.04 -0.45 -9.93
N HIS A 3 9.90 0.02 -9.43
CA HIS A 3 8.74 0.37 -10.23
C HIS A 3 7.95 1.47 -9.51
N PRO A 4 7.45 2.51 -10.21
CA PRO A 4 6.77 3.65 -9.58
C PRO A 4 5.50 3.28 -8.82
N TYR A 5 4.86 2.15 -9.15
CA TYR A 5 3.60 1.69 -8.55
C TYR A 5 3.75 0.44 -7.68
N ILE A 6 4.97 0.13 -7.23
CA ILE A 6 5.23 -0.95 -6.26
C ILE A 6 5.99 -0.32 -5.10
N VAL A 7 5.53 -0.56 -3.86
CA VAL A 7 6.20 -0.04 -2.67
C VAL A 7 7.67 -0.46 -2.65
N SER A 8 8.57 0.49 -2.37
CA SER A 8 10.00 0.23 -2.39
C SER A 8 10.39 -0.69 -1.25
N TYR A 9 11.20 -1.70 -1.58
CA TYR A 9 11.98 -2.42 -0.60
C TYR A 9 13.21 -1.59 -0.19
N VAL A 10 13.45 -1.49 1.12
CA VAL A 10 14.62 -0.82 1.70
C VAL A 10 15.67 -1.85 2.11
N GLU A 11 15.32 -2.73 3.04
CA GLU A 11 16.19 -3.77 3.57
C GLU A 11 15.40 -4.89 4.25
N SER A 12 16.09 -5.95 4.65
CA SER A 12 15.54 -7.01 5.49
C SER A 12 16.60 -7.49 6.45
N PHE A 13 16.19 -7.82 7.66
CA PHE A 13 17.03 -8.43 8.69
C PHE A 13 16.21 -9.49 9.41
N GLU A 14 16.89 -10.37 10.13
CA GLU A 14 16.24 -11.49 10.80
C GLU A 14 16.80 -11.69 12.21
N ASP A 15 15.94 -12.23 13.08
CA ASP A 15 16.34 -12.88 14.31
C ASP A 15 16.09 -14.40 14.17
N PRO A 16 16.46 -15.24 15.15
CA PRO A 16 16.29 -16.70 15.04
C PRO A 16 14.85 -17.18 14.80
N THR A 17 13.86 -16.32 14.94
CA THR A 17 12.42 -16.67 14.89
C THR A 17 11.64 -15.91 13.83
N SER A 18 12.16 -14.78 13.35
CA SER A 18 11.39 -13.84 12.52
C SER A 18 12.25 -13.16 11.45
N LEU A 19 11.64 -12.96 10.28
CA LEU A 19 12.15 -12.12 9.20
C LEU A 19 11.44 -10.77 9.23
N PHE A 20 12.21 -9.70 9.22
CA PHE A 20 11.74 -8.33 9.17
C PHE A 20 12.05 -7.75 7.79
N ILE A 21 11.05 -7.15 7.15
CA ILE A 21 11.18 -6.52 5.83
C ILE A 21 10.82 -5.05 5.97
N VAL A 22 11.77 -4.18 5.70
CA VAL A 22 11.62 -2.73 5.74
C VAL A 22 11.25 -2.24 4.33
N MET A 23 10.19 -1.43 4.27
CA MET A 23 9.68 -0.84 3.05
C MET A 23 9.28 0.62 3.28
N ASP A 24 9.16 1.39 2.20
CA ASP A 24 8.66 2.76 2.26
C ASP A 24 7.24 2.80 2.84
N TYR A 25 6.93 3.85 3.60
CA TYR A 25 5.62 4.06 4.20
C TYR A 25 4.71 4.88 3.26
N CYS A 26 3.54 4.33 2.92
CA CYS A 26 2.51 5.03 2.16
C CYS A 26 1.62 5.85 3.11
N ASP A 27 1.84 7.16 3.18
CA ASP A 27 1.09 8.10 4.04
C ASP A 27 -0.41 8.19 3.72
N GLY A 28 -0.80 7.91 2.47
CA GLY A 28 -2.19 7.83 2.03
C GLY A 28 -2.96 6.60 2.53
N GLY A 29 -2.30 5.67 3.22
CA GLY A 29 -2.91 4.42 3.71
C GLY A 29 -3.18 3.42 2.58
N ASP A 30 -4.12 2.52 2.83
CA ASP A 30 -4.48 1.44 1.90
C ASP A 30 -5.84 1.68 1.21
N LEU A 31 -6.03 1.01 0.08
CA LEU A 31 -7.27 1.12 -0.71
C LEU A 31 -8.50 0.60 0.03
N HIS A 32 -8.37 -0.40 0.90
CA HIS A 32 -9.50 -0.92 1.66
C HIS A 32 -10.06 0.15 2.59
N THR A 33 -9.19 0.81 3.35
CA THR A 33 -9.57 1.94 4.22
C THR A 33 -10.19 3.08 3.39
N ARG A 34 -9.61 3.42 2.24
CA ARG A 34 -10.14 4.46 1.34
C ARG A 34 -11.53 4.13 0.80
N ILE A 35 -11.79 2.87 0.43
CA ILE A 35 -13.10 2.42 -0.05
C ILE A 35 -14.13 2.46 1.08
N GLN A 36 -13.77 1.98 2.28
CA GLN A 36 -14.68 1.99 3.43
C GLN A 36 -15.09 3.40 3.85
N ALA A 37 -14.19 4.38 3.70
CA ALA A 37 -14.46 5.78 3.98
C ALA A 37 -15.55 6.40 3.06
N GLN A 38 -15.94 5.74 1.96
CA GLN A 38 -17.06 6.19 1.14
C GLN A 38 -18.42 5.83 1.73
N HIS A 39 -18.48 5.02 2.80
CA HIS A 39 -19.73 4.65 3.47
C HIS A 39 -20.82 4.12 2.51
N GLY A 40 -20.41 3.33 1.51
CA GLY A 40 -21.30 2.74 0.52
C GLY A 40 -21.61 3.63 -0.69
N ALA A 41 -21.14 4.87 -0.74
CA ALA A 41 -21.15 5.67 -1.96
C ALA A 41 -20.15 5.10 -2.99
N LEU A 42 -20.52 5.14 -4.27
CA LEU A 42 -19.62 4.73 -5.36
C LEU A 42 -18.68 5.88 -5.73
N PHE A 43 -17.44 5.53 -6.06
CA PHE A 43 -16.51 6.47 -6.69
C PHE A 43 -16.95 6.78 -8.13
N ASN A 44 -16.51 7.94 -8.65
CA ASN A 44 -16.65 8.26 -10.07
C ASN A 44 -15.80 7.29 -10.92
N GLU A 45 -16.29 6.92 -12.09
CA GLU A 45 -15.62 6.00 -13.02
C GLU A 45 -14.24 6.50 -13.44
N GLU A 46 -14.07 7.81 -13.65
CA GLU A 46 -12.77 8.42 -13.98
C GLU A 46 -11.68 8.11 -12.94
N LEU A 47 -12.05 8.01 -11.65
CA LEU A 47 -11.11 7.70 -10.58
C LEU A 47 -10.71 6.20 -10.55
N ILE A 48 -11.52 5.34 -11.16
CA ILE A 48 -11.29 3.88 -11.18
C ILE A 48 -10.52 3.45 -12.43
N LEU A 49 -10.64 4.19 -13.53
CA LEU A 49 -10.03 3.86 -14.82
C LEU A 49 -8.63 4.45 -15.05
N ASP A 50 -8.18 5.35 -14.17
CA ASP A 50 -6.80 5.87 -14.10
C ASP A 50 -5.84 4.87 -13.41
#